data_AF-A0A962YU54-F1
#
_entry.id   AF-A0A962YU54-F1
#
_cell.length_a   1.000
_cell.length_b   1.000
_cell.length_c   1.000
_cell.angle_alpha   90.00
_cell.angle_beta   90.00
_cell.angle_gamma   90.00
#
_symmetry.space_group_name_H-M   'P 1'
#
loop_
_entity.id
_entity.type
_entity.pdbx_description
1 polymer ?
#
loop_
_entity_poly.entity_id
_entity_poly.type
_entity_poly.pdbx_seq_one_letter_code
_entity_poly.pdbx_strand_id
1 'polypeptide(L)'
;MTQNQRQSEIESNASFGPIELDYYPVGSGSDWFAKWLPGYPAPQRGYKIHVSVFPEDAEIVARSVLPALRRLRVAHKVVRNLERYRMQLTTAQQGKFITIYTKDSAQAQEVLNAINPELLQLRQYGGIRPGPAPTTRESGHAETEIPMGGSGFVWSRWYEEGDQD
;
A
#
# COMPACT_ATOMS: atom_id res chain seq x y z
N MET A 1 35.75 9.81 -9.17
CA MET A 1 35.03 8.77 -8.39
C MET A 1 33.67 9.33 -8.03
N THR A 2 32.68 9.11 -8.88
CA THR A 2 31.29 9.50 -8.64
C THR A 2 30.69 8.51 -7.65
N GLN A 3 30.37 8.95 -6.44
CA GLN A 3 29.60 8.17 -5.49
C GLN A 3 28.23 7.91 -6.11
N ASN A 4 28.03 6.68 -6.57
CA ASN A 4 26.75 6.17 -6.98
C ASN A 4 25.87 6.13 -5.72
N GLN A 5 25.07 7.19 -5.50
CA GLN A 5 24.06 7.22 -4.44
C GLN A 5 23.07 6.10 -4.75
N ARG A 6 23.31 4.91 -4.18
CA ARG A 6 22.34 3.83 -4.19
C ARG A 6 21.13 4.34 -3.43
N GLN A 7 20.09 4.76 -4.15
CA GLN A 7 18.77 5.00 -3.60
C GLN A 7 18.39 3.74 -2.82
N SER A 8 18.02 3.91 -1.55
CA SER A 8 17.54 2.82 -0.72
C SER A 8 16.16 2.42 -1.25
N GLU A 9 16.11 1.34 -2.01
CA GLU A 9 14.84 0.67 -2.29
C GLU A 9 14.24 0.21 -0.95
N ILE A 10 12.95 0.48 -0.72
CA ILE A 10 12.25 0.00 0.49
C ILE A 10 12.15 -1.53 0.44
N GLU A 11 12.23 -2.12 -0.75
CA GLU A 11 12.30 -3.55 -1.00
C GLU A 11 13.15 -3.86 -2.24
N SER A 12 13.93 -4.95 -2.22
CA SER A 12 14.66 -5.44 -3.38
C SER A 12 13.81 -6.39 -4.23
N ASN A 13 14.23 -6.69 -5.47
CA ASN A 13 13.60 -7.70 -6.36
C ASN A 13 13.33 -9.07 -5.70
N ALA A 14 13.95 -9.38 -4.55
CA ALA A 14 13.69 -10.58 -3.78
C ALA A 14 12.35 -10.56 -3.00
N SER A 15 11.81 -9.40 -2.63
CA SER A 15 10.53 -9.28 -1.89
C SER A 15 9.30 -9.26 -2.79
N PHE A 16 9.46 -8.83 -4.04
CA PHE A 16 8.41 -8.80 -5.05
C PHE A 16 8.07 -10.21 -5.56
N GLY A 17 8.99 -11.16 -5.40
CA GLY A 17 8.92 -12.35 -6.23
C GLY A 17 9.16 -11.99 -7.70
N PRO A 18 9.59 -12.96 -8.50
CA PRO A 18 9.96 -12.70 -9.87
C PRO A 18 8.68 -12.40 -10.73
N ILE A 19 8.80 -11.90 -11.97
CA ILE A 19 7.65 -11.63 -12.88
C ILE A 19 6.71 -12.84 -12.99
N GLU A 20 7.27 -14.02 -12.81
CA GLU A 20 6.65 -15.34 -12.75
C GLU A 20 5.66 -15.49 -11.58
N LEU A 21 5.66 -14.55 -10.63
CA LEU A 21 4.65 -14.40 -9.59
C LEU A 21 3.69 -13.21 -9.86
N ASP A 22 3.53 -12.73 -11.10
CA ASP A 22 2.58 -11.68 -11.51
C ASP A 22 2.83 -10.26 -10.95
N TYR A 23 4.07 -9.93 -10.55
CA TYR A 23 4.45 -8.55 -10.20
C TYR A 23 4.95 -7.78 -11.43
N TYR A 24 4.32 -6.63 -11.69
CA TYR A 24 4.65 -5.73 -12.78
C TYR A 24 5.16 -4.39 -12.24
N PRO A 25 6.38 -3.95 -12.62
CA PRO A 25 6.83 -2.59 -12.34
C PRO A 25 5.99 -1.60 -13.14
N VAL A 26 5.46 -0.56 -12.49
CA VAL A 26 4.60 0.44 -13.14
C VAL A 26 4.86 1.85 -12.61
N GLY A 27 4.66 2.84 -13.47
CA GLY A 27 4.93 4.26 -13.21
C GLY A 27 5.89 4.85 -14.25
N SER A 28 6.08 6.17 -14.28
CA SER A 28 7.03 6.77 -15.22
C SER A 28 8.45 6.53 -14.73
N GLY A 29 9.29 5.85 -15.52
CA GLY A 29 10.58 5.35 -15.05
C GLY A 29 10.38 4.24 -14.02
N SER A 30 10.00 3.05 -14.49
CA SER A 30 10.10 1.66 -13.95
C SER A 30 10.06 1.34 -12.43
N ASP A 31 10.15 2.30 -11.53
CA ASP A 31 10.68 2.11 -10.17
C ASP A 31 9.79 2.77 -9.09
N TRP A 32 8.63 3.29 -9.47
CA TRP A 32 7.78 4.09 -8.58
C TRP A 32 6.88 3.23 -7.70
N PHE A 33 6.20 2.27 -8.32
CA PHE A 33 5.32 1.33 -7.65
C PHE A 33 5.59 -0.08 -8.15
N ALA A 34 5.46 -1.06 -7.28
CA ALA A 34 5.25 -2.44 -7.70
C ALA A 34 3.75 -2.72 -7.66
N LYS A 35 3.18 -3.13 -8.80
CA LYS A 35 1.80 -3.63 -8.86
C LYS A 35 1.81 -5.15 -8.88
N TRP A 36 0.92 -5.73 -8.10
CA TRP A 36 0.59 -7.13 -8.20
C TRP A 36 -0.83 -7.27 -8.71
N LEU A 37 -1.01 -7.95 -9.84
CA LEU A 37 -2.28 -8.02 -10.55
C LEU A 37 -2.59 -9.47 -10.93
N PRO A 38 -2.92 -10.34 -9.96
CA PRO A 38 -3.41 -11.66 -10.28
C PRO A 38 -4.73 -11.51 -11.04
N GLY A 39 -4.77 -11.87 -12.32
CA GLY A 39 -6.00 -11.80 -13.12
C GLY A 39 -6.42 -10.39 -13.51
N TYR A 40 -5.46 -9.57 -13.97
CA TYR A 40 -5.72 -8.28 -14.62
C TYR A 40 -6.98 -8.28 -15.51
N PRO A 41 -7.80 -7.22 -15.50
CA PRO A 41 -7.64 -5.94 -14.78
C PRO A 41 -8.02 -5.96 -13.29
N ALA A 42 -7.49 -5.01 -12.51
CA ALA A 42 -7.99 -4.76 -11.16
C ALA A 42 -9.50 -4.42 -11.21
N PRO A 43 -10.27 -4.65 -10.11
CA PRO A 43 -11.69 -4.33 -10.10
C PRO A 43 -11.94 -2.88 -10.53
N GLN A 44 -12.99 -2.65 -11.32
CA GLN A 44 -13.37 -1.28 -11.73
C GLN A 44 -14.11 -0.52 -10.62
N ARG A 45 -14.63 -1.23 -9.62
CA ARG A 45 -15.31 -0.68 -8.45
C ARG A 45 -15.06 -1.55 -7.23
N GLY A 46 -15.28 -0.99 -6.05
CA GLY A 46 -15.23 -1.71 -4.77
C GLY A 46 -14.57 -0.87 -3.69
N TYR A 47 -13.74 -1.47 -2.83
CA TYR A 47 -13.00 -0.73 -1.81
C TYR A 47 -11.52 -0.62 -2.17
N LYS A 48 -10.96 0.58 -1.99
CA LYS A 48 -9.52 0.77 -1.84
C LYS A 48 -9.21 0.72 -0.35
N ILE A 49 -8.27 -0.14 0.03
CA ILE A 49 -7.69 -0.18 1.37
C ILE A 49 -6.30 0.44 1.28
N HIS A 50 -5.99 1.37 2.19
CA HIS A 50 -4.68 1.98 2.31
C HIS A 50 -4.01 1.55 3.62
N VAL A 51 -2.74 1.14 3.51
CA VAL A 51 -1.86 0.98 4.67
C VAL A 51 -1.01 2.25 4.77
N SER A 52 -1.04 2.89 5.94
CA SER A 52 -0.29 4.10 6.26
C SER A 52 0.69 3.85 7.40
N VAL A 53 1.96 4.17 7.16
CA VAL A 53 3.07 3.93 8.09
C VAL A 53 4.14 5.01 7.96
N PHE A 54 4.91 5.32 9.00
CA PHE A 54 6.08 6.18 8.81
C PHE A 54 7.14 5.53 7.90
N PRO A 55 7.91 6.31 7.12
CA PRO A 55 8.92 5.77 6.20
C PRO A 55 9.97 4.88 6.86
N GLU A 56 10.30 5.13 8.14
CA GLU A 56 11.26 4.33 8.89
C GLU A 56 10.78 2.89 9.14
N ASP A 57 9.46 2.69 9.18
CA ASP A 57 8.82 1.40 9.45
C ASP A 57 8.25 0.75 8.16
N ALA A 58 8.42 1.40 7.00
CA ALA A 58 7.80 0.98 5.75
C ALA A 58 8.26 -0.41 5.29
N GLU A 59 9.55 -0.71 5.39
CA GLU A 59 10.10 -2.01 4.96
C GLU A 59 9.55 -3.16 5.80
N ILE A 60 9.53 -3.03 7.14
CA ILE A 60 9.04 -4.11 8.00
C ILE A 60 7.53 -4.33 7.82
N VAL A 61 6.76 -3.27 7.59
CA VAL A 61 5.33 -3.36 7.25
C VAL A 61 5.12 -4.05 5.91
N ALA A 62 5.89 -3.71 4.87
CA ALA A 62 5.78 -4.37 3.57
C ALA A 62 6.08 -5.87 3.65
N ARG A 63 7.18 -6.25 4.32
CA ARG A 63 7.56 -7.65 4.53
C ARG A 63 6.49 -8.47 5.25
N SER A 64 5.72 -7.83 6.12
CA SER A 64 4.64 -8.46 6.88
C SER A 64 3.33 -8.55 6.08
N VAL A 65 2.94 -7.48 5.39
CA VAL A 65 1.64 -7.35 4.71
C VAL A 65 1.62 -8.06 3.35
N LEU A 66 2.64 -7.85 2.51
CA LEU A 66 2.62 -8.30 1.11
C LEU A 66 2.46 -9.83 0.95
N PRO A 67 3.08 -10.70 1.78
CA PRO A 67 2.83 -12.15 1.69
C PRO A 67 1.37 -12.54 1.85
N ALA A 68 0.62 -11.88 2.73
CA ALA A 68 -0.79 -12.16 2.94
C ALA A 68 -1.62 -11.77 1.70
N LEU A 69 -1.36 -10.58 1.15
CA LEU A 69 -2.03 -10.11 -0.07
C LEU A 69 -1.80 -11.05 -1.26
N ARG A 70 -0.58 -11.57 -1.40
CA ARG A 70 -0.23 -12.58 -2.41
C ARG A 70 -1.02 -13.87 -2.23
N ARG A 71 -1.08 -14.42 -1.00
CA ARG A 71 -1.87 -15.63 -0.73
C ARG A 71 -3.36 -15.45 -1.07
N LEU A 72 -3.91 -14.26 -0.80
CA LEU A 72 -5.31 -13.94 -1.06
C LEU A 72 -5.62 -13.63 -2.52
N ARG A 73 -4.61 -13.52 -3.41
CA ARG A 73 -4.84 -13.13 -4.80
C ARG A 73 -5.56 -11.80 -4.97
N VAL A 74 -5.25 -10.83 -4.11
CA VAL A 74 -5.81 -9.48 -4.15
C VAL A 74 -4.86 -8.49 -4.83
N ALA A 75 -5.39 -7.76 -5.81
CA ALA A 75 -4.66 -6.72 -6.53
C ALA A 75 -4.16 -5.62 -5.58
N HIS A 76 -2.91 -5.20 -5.71
CA HIS A 76 -2.34 -4.14 -4.87
C HIS A 76 -1.19 -3.39 -5.55
N LYS A 77 -0.90 -2.18 -5.07
CA LYS A 77 0.32 -1.41 -5.36
C LYS A 77 1.03 -1.05 -4.06
N VAL A 78 2.36 -1.00 -4.10
CA VAL A 78 3.20 -0.53 -2.98
C VAL A 78 4.20 0.49 -3.51
N VAL A 79 4.49 1.55 -2.73
CA VAL A 79 5.56 2.50 -3.05
C VAL A 79 6.92 1.81 -2.88
N ARG A 80 7.71 1.73 -3.95
CA ARG A 80 8.98 0.97 -3.96
C ARG A 80 10.19 1.79 -3.49
N ASN A 81 10.17 3.11 -3.68
CA ASN A 81 11.31 4.00 -3.45
C ASN A 81 11.11 4.84 -2.17
N LEU A 82 12.07 4.80 -1.24
CA LEU A 82 11.96 5.46 0.08
C LEU A 82 11.95 6.99 -0.01
N GLU A 83 12.82 7.54 -0.86
CA GLU A 83 12.89 8.98 -1.11
C GLU A 83 11.55 9.49 -1.65
N ARG A 84 10.96 8.75 -2.60
CA ARG A 84 9.64 9.06 -3.12
C ARG A 84 8.56 8.90 -2.07
N TYR A 85 8.62 7.87 -1.23
CA TYR A 85 7.63 7.72 -0.16
C TYR A 85 7.66 8.92 0.79
N ARG A 86 8.86 9.40 1.15
CA ARG A 86 9.04 10.64 1.93
C ARG A 86 8.47 11.85 1.22
N MET A 87 8.71 12.01 -0.09
CA MET A 87 8.11 13.09 -0.87
C MET A 87 6.58 13.00 -0.90
N GLN A 88 6.02 11.79 -0.95
CA GLN A 88 4.57 11.55 -1.00
C GLN A 88 3.86 12.11 0.24
N LEU A 89 4.53 12.13 1.39
CA LEU A 89 4.00 12.65 2.66
C LEU A 89 3.63 14.14 2.62
N THR A 90 4.14 14.92 1.67
CA THR A 90 3.82 16.35 1.53
C THR A 90 2.77 16.63 0.46
N THR A 91 2.16 15.57 -0.10
CA THR A 91 1.21 15.65 -1.22
C THR A 91 -0.16 15.08 -0.84
N ALA A 92 -1.13 15.19 -1.74
CA ALA A 92 -2.45 14.54 -1.58
C ALA A 92 -2.38 12.99 -1.52
N GLN A 93 -1.23 12.39 -1.83
CA GLN A 93 -1.01 10.95 -1.74
C GLN A 93 -0.48 10.50 -0.38
N GLN A 94 -0.35 11.41 0.61
CA GLN A 94 0.10 11.05 1.96
C GLN A 94 -0.68 9.86 2.54
N GLY A 95 0.00 9.01 3.30
CA GLY A 95 -0.64 7.86 3.96
C GLY A 95 -0.99 6.68 3.03
N LYS A 96 -0.73 6.79 1.72
CA LYS A 96 -1.00 5.72 0.73
C LYS A 96 0.27 4.93 0.42
N PHE A 97 0.84 4.24 1.41
CA PHE A 97 2.05 3.43 1.24
C PHE A 97 1.78 2.15 0.45
N ILE A 98 0.78 1.37 0.88
CA ILE A 98 0.22 0.24 0.14
C ILE A 98 -1.23 0.57 -0.18
N THR A 99 -1.63 0.42 -1.44
CA THR A 99 -3.04 0.48 -1.86
C THR A 99 -3.47 -0.90 -2.31
N ILE A 100 -4.58 -1.39 -1.78
CA ILE A 100 -5.14 -2.71 -2.03
C ILE A 100 -6.52 -2.53 -2.66
N TYR A 101 -6.78 -3.22 -3.76
CA TYR A 101 -8.01 -3.10 -4.53
C TYR A 101 -8.88 -4.33 -4.28
N THR A 102 -10.07 -4.12 -3.73
CA THR A 102 -11.01 -5.20 -3.42
C THR A 102 -12.32 -4.98 -4.15
N LYS A 103 -12.97 -6.07 -4.55
CA LYS A 103 -14.18 -6.06 -5.38
C LYS A 103 -15.46 -5.77 -4.59
N ASP A 104 -15.48 -6.09 -3.30
CA ASP A 104 -16.64 -5.98 -2.42
C ASP A 104 -16.20 -5.91 -0.94
N SER A 105 -17.17 -5.69 -0.05
CA SER A 105 -16.93 -5.58 1.40
C SER A 105 -16.48 -6.91 2.03
N ALA A 106 -16.87 -8.05 1.46
CA ALA A 106 -16.47 -9.35 1.96
C ALA A 106 -14.97 -9.59 1.73
N GLN A 107 -14.47 -9.28 0.52
CA GLN A 107 -13.04 -9.34 0.22
C GLN A 107 -12.26 -8.29 1.00
N ALA A 108 -12.81 -7.09 1.21
CA ALA A 108 -12.18 -6.08 2.08
C ALA A 108 -12.00 -6.58 3.52
N GLN A 109 -13.02 -7.25 4.08
CA GLN A 109 -12.94 -7.85 5.40
C GLN A 109 -11.95 -9.01 5.46
N GLU A 110 -11.88 -9.85 4.41
CA GLU A 110 -10.90 -10.93 4.30
C GLU A 110 -9.46 -10.40 4.31
N VAL A 111 -9.19 -9.34 3.53
CA VAL A 111 -7.89 -8.64 3.54
C VAL A 111 -7.58 -8.11 4.94
N LEU A 112 -8.54 -7.42 5.58
CA LEU A 112 -8.35 -6.85 6.91
C LEU A 112 -8.01 -7.93 7.94
N ASN A 113 -8.74 -9.05 7.92
CA ASN A 113 -8.52 -10.17 8.82
C ASN A 113 -7.11 -10.79 8.63
N ALA A 114 -6.59 -10.76 7.41
CA ALA A 114 -5.28 -11.33 7.11
C ALA A 114 -4.10 -10.41 7.51
N ILE A 115 -4.24 -9.09 7.41
CA ILE A 115 -3.12 -8.15 7.63
C ILE A 115 -3.14 -7.48 9.01
N ASN A 116 -4.32 -7.28 9.59
CA ASN A 116 -4.45 -6.50 10.83
C ASN A 116 -3.80 -7.16 12.06
N PRO A 117 -3.88 -8.49 12.27
CA PRO A 117 -3.19 -9.15 13.38
C PRO A 117 -1.67 -8.92 13.36
N GLU A 118 -1.07 -9.00 12.18
CA GLU A 118 0.36 -8.76 11.98
C GLU A 118 0.76 -7.31 12.31
N LEU A 119 -0.05 -6.34 11.84
CA LEU A 119 0.17 -4.92 12.12
C LEU A 119 0.02 -4.59 13.62
N LEU A 120 -0.95 -5.21 14.30
CA LEU A 120 -1.10 -5.08 15.75
C LEU A 120 0.12 -5.65 16.49
N GLN A 121 0.61 -6.82 16.07
CA GLN A 121 1.80 -7.43 16.66
C GLN A 121 3.03 -6.55 16.47
N LEU A 122 3.27 -6.04 15.25
CA LEU A 122 4.38 -5.12 14.99
C LEU A 122 4.27 -3.85 15.83
N ARG A 123 3.06 -3.30 16.00
CA ARG A 123 2.87 -2.11 16.84
C ARG A 123 3.18 -2.41 18.31
N GLN A 124 2.70 -3.54 18.83
CA GLN A 124 2.85 -3.90 20.23
C GLN A 124 4.31 -4.25 20.59
N TYR A 125 5.02 -4.95 19.71
CA TYR A 125 6.35 -5.51 20.03
C TYR A 125 7.49 -4.86 19.25
N GLY A 126 7.24 -4.39 18.03
CA GLY A 126 8.24 -3.72 17.19
C GLY A 126 8.25 -2.19 17.33
N GLY A 127 7.25 -1.61 17.99
CA GLY A 127 7.16 -0.16 18.20
C GLY A 127 6.91 0.65 16.92
N ILE A 128 6.43 0.01 15.85
CA ILE A 128 6.15 0.70 14.58
C ILE A 128 5.01 1.72 14.76
N ARG A 129 5.04 2.78 13.96
CA ARG A 129 4.12 3.91 14.11
C ARG A 129 3.22 4.07 12.88
N PRO A 130 1.89 4.24 13.09
CA PRO A 130 0.99 4.62 12.01
C PRO A 130 1.45 5.91 11.34
N GLY A 131 1.33 5.96 10.01
CA GLY A 131 1.59 7.16 9.23
C GLY A 131 0.42 8.16 9.27
N PRO A 132 0.48 9.23 8.46
CA PRO A 132 -0.62 10.19 8.35
C PRO A 132 -1.88 9.53 7.78
N ALA A 133 -3.05 10.03 8.17
CA ALA A 133 -4.30 9.55 7.61
C ALA A 133 -4.39 9.90 6.11
N PRO A 134 -4.66 8.92 5.22
CA PRO A 134 -4.86 9.20 3.81
C PRO A 134 -6.16 9.97 3.59
N THR A 135 -6.18 10.76 2.52
CA THR A 135 -7.35 11.55 2.14
C THR A 135 -7.83 11.21 0.72
N THR A 136 -9.13 11.39 0.51
CA THR A 136 -9.81 11.33 -0.80
C THR A 136 -10.30 12.73 -1.19
N ARG A 137 -10.58 12.93 -2.49
CA ARG A 137 -11.08 14.20 -3.05
C ARG A 137 -12.36 14.04 -3.87
N GLU A 138 -13.20 13.07 -3.52
CA GLU A 138 -14.46 12.76 -4.23
C GLU A 138 -15.42 13.96 -4.35
N SER A 139 -15.42 14.87 -3.37
CA SER A 139 -16.34 16.01 -3.30
C SER A 139 -15.69 17.37 -3.70
N GLY A 140 -14.48 17.37 -4.26
CA GLY A 140 -13.69 18.59 -4.47
C GLY A 140 -13.04 19.15 -3.18
N HIS A 141 -13.34 18.55 -2.03
CA HIS A 141 -12.68 18.79 -0.75
C HIS A 141 -11.91 17.55 -0.28
N ALA A 142 -10.83 17.76 0.47
CA ALA A 142 -10.06 16.65 1.03
C ALA A 142 -10.78 16.07 2.26
N GLU A 143 -11.23 14.83 2.15
CA GLU A 143 -11.87 14.09 3.24
C GLU A 143 -10.95 12.97 3.72
N THR A 144 -10.92 12.73 5.03
CA THR A 144 -10.12 11.63 5.59
C THR A 144 -10.82 10.31 5.32
N GLU A 145 -10.04 9.30 4.91
CA GLU A 145 -10.58 7.95 4.71
C GLU A 145 -11.05 7.30 6.02
N ILE A 146 -11.81 6.20 5.92
CA ILE A 146 -12.41 5.54 7.08
C ILE A 146 -11.39 4.58 7.72
N PRO A 147 -11.02 4.74 9.01
CA PRO A 147 -10.09 3.84 9.67
C PRO A 147 -10.68 2.43 9.86
N MET A 148 -9.84 1.41 9.75
CA MET A 148 -10.21 0.00 9.89
C MET A 148 -9.33 -0.75 10.90
N GLY A 149 -9.87 -1.83 11.49
CA GLY A 149 -9.09 -2.83 12.25
C GLY A 149 -8.53 -2.37 13.60
N GLY A 150 -8.68 -1.11 13.98
CA GLY A 150 -8.21 -0.58 15.27
C GLY A 150 -6.68 -0.48 15.43
N SER A 151 -5.91 -0.96 14.46
CA SER A 151 -4.44 -0.90 14.50
C SER A 151 -3.89 0.51 14.25
N GLY A 152 -4.68 1.36 13.59
CA GLY A 152 -4.30 2.72 13.19
C GLY A 152 -3.59 2.80 11.84
N PHE A 153 -3.18 1.66 11.27
CA PHE A 153 -2.46 1.62 9.99
C PHE A 153 -3.38 1.50 8.78
N VAL A 154 -4.59 0.97 8.96
CA VAL A 154 -5.45 0.56 7.85
C VAL A 154 -6.61 1.55 7.68
N TRP A 155 -6.83 1.97 6.45
CA TRP A 155 -7.85 2.94 6.04
C TRP A 155 -8.60 2.42 4.83
N SER A 156 -9.83 2.87 4.61
CA SER A 156 -10.61 2.48 3.44
C SER A 156 -11.46 3.60 2.89
N ARG A 157 -11.73 3.48 1.59
CA ARG A 157 -12.79 4.20 0.90
C ARG A 157 -13.45 3.31 -0.13
N TRP A 158 -14.71 3.59 -0.44
CA TRP A 158 -15.34 3.08 -1.65
C TRP A 158 -14.75 3.79 -2.86
N TYR A 159 -14.68 3.11 -4.01
CA TYR A 159 -14.32 3.74 -5.28
C TYR A 159 -15.13 3.17 -6.43
N GLU A 160 -15.36 4.01 -7.43
CA GLU A 160 -15.92 3.64 -8.72
C GLU A 160 -14.98 4.09 -9.86
N GLU A 161 -15.12 3.48 -11.03
CA GLU A 161 -14.27 3.78 -12.19
C GLU A 161 -14.52 5.23 -12.64
N GLY A 162 -13.52 6.10 -12.46
CA GLY A 162 -13.64 7.55 -12.66
C GLY A 162 -13.04 8.36 -11.51
N ASP A 163 -12.89 7.75 -10.33
CA ASP A 163 -12.23 8.38 -9.18
C ASP A 163 -10.72 8.48 -9.42
N GLN A 164 -10.25 9.65 -9.86
CA GLN A 164 -8.83 9.97 -9.91
C GLN A 164 -8.31 10.31 -8.51
N ASP A 165 -7.17 9.72 -8.12
CA ASP A 165 -6.46 10.07 -6.88
C ASP A 165 -5.62 11.35 -7.07
#